data_AF-A0A6J1MZ70-F1
#
_entry.id   AF-A0A6J1MZ70-F1
#
_cell.length_a   1.000
_cell.length_b   1.000
_cell.length_c   1.000
_cell.angle_alpha   90.00
_cell.angle_beta   90.00
_cell.angle_gamma   90.00
#
_symmetry.space_group_name_H-M   'P 1'
#
loop_
_entity.id
_entity.type
_entity.pdbx_description
1 polymer ?
#
loop_
_entity_poly.entity_id
_entity_poly.type
_entity_poly.pdbx_seq_one_letter_code
_entity_poly.pdbx_strand_id
1 'polypeptide(L)'
;MGDAGEPLHKFVKAQLKQSIQNADVLSLIKRMADSVPDDAEGADIKQGLEGILTHYETLDDDEKEFFLGYVRKEIMSKLAAKVDDVPMDLSELESAITSAILWQFVLVAVVGVIILLILVFFGYKLYKSIKDKRVKLEEKKKLKQMKKKK
;
A
#
# COMPACT_ATOMS: atom_id res chain seq x y z
N MET A 1 -20.99 -3.55 -8.84
CA MET A 1 -19.94 -3.26 -7.83
C MET A 1 -18.97 -4.42 -7.91
N GLY A 2 -17.76 -4.20 -8.43
CA GLY A 2 -16.76 -5.25 -8.53
C GLY A 2 -16.24 -5.60 -7.15
N ASP A 3 -16.16 -6.89 -6.85
CA ASP A 3 -15.60 -7.42 -5.61
C ASP A 3 -14.12 -7.03 -5.51
N ALA A 4 -13.83 -6.07 -4.64
CA ALA A 4 -12.47 -5.59 -4.39
C ALA A 4 -11.63 -6.59 -3.57
N GLY A 5 -12.26 -7.64 -3.02
CA GLY A 5 -11.58 -8.66 -2.20
C GLY A 5 -10.78 -9.68 -3.02
N GLU A 6 -11.26 -10.06 -4.21
CA GLU A 6 -10.56 -11.00 -5.10
C GLU A 6 -9.12 -10.56 -5.48
N PRO A 7 -8.85 -9.31 -5.89
CA PRO A 7 -7.49 -8.87 -6.25
C PRO A 7 -6.56 -8.78 -5.04
N LEU A 8 -7.06 -8.39 -3.86
CA LEU A 8 -6.23 -8.29 -2.65
C LEU A 8 -5.80 -9.67 -2.15
N HIS A 9 -6.75 -10.61 -2.10
CA HIS A 9 -6.47 -11.99 -1.70
C HIS A 9 -5.44 -12.65 -2.64
N LYS A 10 -5.58 -12.46 -3.95
CA LYS A 10 -4.62 -12.94 -4.95
C LYS A 10 -3.24 -12.30 -4.78
N PHE A 11 -3.19 -11.01 -4.48
CA PHE A 11 -1.94 -10.29 -4.23
C PHE A 11 -1.23 -10.81 -2.96
N VAL A 12 -1.97 -10.95 -1.85
CA VAL A 12 -1.44 -11.49 -0.59
C VAL A 12 -0.90 -12.91 -0.77
N LYS A 13 -1.65 -13.79 -1.46
CA LYS A 13 -1.18 -15.15 -1.80
C LYS A 13 0.10 -15.13 -2.64
N ALA A 14 0.17 -14.27 -3.65
CA ALA A 14 1.37 -14.14 -4.48
C ALA A 14 2.57 -13.63 -3.67
N GLN A 15 2.36 -12.65 -2.79
CA GLN A 15 3.41 -12.05 -1.97
C GLN A 15 3.91 -13.01 -0.88
N LEU A 16 3.02 -13.81 -0.28
CA LEU A 16 3.39 -14.91 0.62
C LEU A 16 4.26 -15.94 -0.09
N LYS A 17 3.84 -16.38 -1.28
CA LYS A 17 4.59 -17.32 -2.12
C LYS A 17 5.99 -16.79 -2.44
N GLN A 18 6.08 -15.51 -2.81
CA GLN A 18 7.35 -14.87 -3.15
C GLN A 18 8.26 -14.69 -1.91
N SER A 19 7.70 -14.34 -0.76
CA SER A 19 8.46 -14.15 0.48
C SER A 19 9.16 -15.44 0.92
N ILE A 20 8.50 -16.59 0.76
CA ILE A 20 9.04 -17.89 1.17
C ILE A 20 10.05 -18.45 0.15
N GLN A 21 9.84 -18.20 -1.15
CA GLN A 21 10.84 -18.57 -2.16
C GLN A 21 12.20 -17.91 -1.91
N ASN A 22 12.18 -16.67 -1.42
CA ASN A 22 13.38 -15.90 -1.12
C ASN A 22 13.81 -15.99 0.34
N ALA A 23 13.08 -16.73 1.18
CA ALA A 23 13.41 -16.86 2.58
C ALA A 23 14.61 -17.78 2.79
N ASP A 24 15.47 -17.37 3.72
CA ASP A 24 16.46 -18.24 4.32
C ASP A 24 15.75 -19.22 5.25
N VAL A 25 15.50 -20.42 4.74
CA VAL A 25 14.77 -21.50 5.41
C VAL A 25 15.42 -21.88 6.75
N LEU A 26 16.74 -21.81 6.86
CA LEU A 26 17.44 -22.15 8.11
C LEU A 26 17.20 -21.08 9.16
N SER A 27 17.25 -19.81 8.77
CA SER A 27 16.93 -18.70 9.68
C SER A 27 15.48 -18.79 10.18
N LEU A 28 14.55 -19.25 9.35
CA LEU A 28 13.16 -19.48 9.74
C LEU A 28 13.04 -20.65 10.70
N ILE A 29 13.68 -21.79 10.42
CA ILE A 29 13.69 -22.97 11.30
C ILE A 29 14.27 -22.61 12.67
N LYS A 30 15.39 -21.88 12.70
CA LYS A 30 16.02 -21.40 13.93
C LYS A 30 15.10 -20.46 14.72
N ARG A 31 14.51 -19.46 14.06
CA ARG A 31 13.54 -18.56 14.71
C ARG A 31 12.31 -19.30 15.23
N MET A 32 11.82 -20.30 14.50
CA MET A 32 10.72 -21.14 14.96
C MET A 32 11.14 -21.89 16.23
N ALA A 33 12.31 -22.55 16.24
CA ALA A 33 12.83 -23.24 17.42
C ALA A 33 13.00 -22.30 18.63
N ASP A 34 13.49 -21.08 18.40
CA ASP A 34 13.65 -20.05 19.44
C ASP A 34 12.30 -19.51 19.96
N SER A 35 11.23 -19.60 19.16
CA SER A 35 9.89 -19.09 19.49
C SER A 35 8.94 -20.12 20.08
N VAL A 36 9.32 -21.40 20.05
CA VAL A 36 8.51 -22.49 20.62
C VAL A 36 8.51 -22.36 22.15
N PRO A 37 7.34 -22.41 22.82
CA PRO A 37 7.26 -22.37 24.28
C PRO A 37 8.03 -23.51 24.93
N ASP A 38 8.66 -23.28 26.09
CA ASP A 38 9.37 -24.33 26.85
C ASP A 38 8.40 -25.20 27.68
N ASP A 39 7.29 -25.63 27.09
CA ASP A 39 6.35 -26.60 27.68
C ASP A 39 6.57 -28.02 27.12
N ALA A 40 5.81 -29.01 27.62
CA ALA A 40 6.04 -30.42 27.26
C ALA A 40 5.83 -30.70 25.76
N GLU A 41 4.87 -30.03 25.10
CA GLU A 41 4.65 -30.17 23.65
C GLU A 41 5.68 -29.38 22.85
N GLY A 42 6.09 -28.21 23.34
CA GLY A 42 7.12 -27.39 22.70
C GLY A 42 8.51 -28.02 22.77
N ALA A 43 8.82 -28.80 23.81
CA ALA A 43 10.08 -29.53 23.92
C ALA A 43 10.30 -30.50 22.74
N ASP A 44 9.28 -31.26 22.37
CA ASP A 44 9.33 -32.21 21.25
C ASP A 44 9.50 -31.49 19.91
N ILE A 45 8.78 -30.37 19.72
CA ILE A 45 8.86 -29.56 18.50
C ILE A 45 10.24 -28.90 18.37
N LYS A 46 10.76 -28.34 19.46
CA LYS A 46 12.09 -27.72 19.52
C LYS A 46 13.19 -28.74 19.24
N GLN A 47 13.10 -29.92 19.85
CA GLN A 47 14.04 -31.02 19.59
C GLN A 47 14.02 -31.46 18.12
N GLY A 48 12.84 -31.54 17.49
CA GLY A 48 12.72 -31.85 16.07
C GLY A 48 13.37 -30.78 15.17
N LEU A 49 13.18 -29.51 15.49
CA LEU A 49 13.78 -28.39 14.74
C LEU A 49 15.30 -28.31 14.93
N GLU A 50 15.80 -28.54 16.13
CA GLU A 50 17.24 -28.65 16.43
C GLU A 50 17.86 -29.85 15.73
N GLY A 51 17.16 -30.99 15.66
CA GLY A 51 17.60 -32.18 14.93
C GLY A 51 17.72 -31.91 13.43
N ILE A 52 16.80 -31.13 12.85
CA ILE A 52 16.87 -30.68 11.45
C ILE A 52 18.10 -29.79 11.21
N LEU A 53 18.39 -28.85 12.12
CA LEU A 53 19.56 -27.97 12.02
C LEU A 53 20.87 -28.78 12.15
N THR A 54 20.92 -29.71 13.09
CA THR A 54 22.08 -30.60 13.30
C THR A 54 22.31 -31.48 12.07
N HIS A 55 21.25 -32.06 11.50
CA HIS A 55 21.38 -32.86 10.29
C HIS A 55 21.93 -32.03 9.13
N TYR A 56 21.46 -30.79 8.94
CA TYR A 56 21.97 -29.88 7.93
C TYR A 56 23.48 -29.59 8.08
N GLU A 57 23.98 -29.45 9.31
CA GLU A 57 25.41 -29.23 9.58
C GLU A 57 26.28 -30.44 9.22
N THR A 58 25.71 -31.65 9.24
CA THR A 58 26.42 -32.89 8.89
C THR A 58 26.49 -33.20 7.40
N LEU A 59 25.70 -32.51 6.58
CA LEU A 59 25.66 -32.69 5.12
C LEU A 59 26.84 -32.01 4.43
N ASP A 60 27.24 -32.53 3.27
CA ASP A 60 28.17 -31.83 2.39
C ASP A 60 27.51 -30.66 1.64
N ASP A 61 28.31 -29.82 0.96
CA ASP A 61 27.80 -28.59 0.36
C ASP A 61 26.81 -28.83 -0.78
N ASP A 62 26.93 -29.95 -1.52
CA ASP A 62 25.99 -30.33 -2.58
C ASP A 62 24.69 -30.85 -1.96
N GLU A 63 24.80 -31.72 -0.95
CA GLU A 63 23.66 -32.26 -0.19
C GLU A 63 22.86 -31.17 0.55
N LYS A 64 23.54 -30.14 1.07
CA LYS A 64 22.89 -28.98 1.70
C LYS A 64 21.98 -28.25 0.73
N GLU A 65 22.40 -28.05 -0.52
CA GLU A 65 21.58 -27.39 -1.53
C GLU A 65 20.33 -28.22 -1.84
N PHE A 66 20.48 -29.54 -1.98
CA PHE A 66 19.36 -30.46 -2.15
C PHE A 66 18.40 -30.45 -0.97
N PHE A 67 18.93 -30.48 0.26
CA PHE A 67 18.15 -30.44 1.48
C PHE A 67 17.32 -29.16 1.58
N LEU A 68 17.95 -28.00 1.36
CA LEU A 68 17.26 -26.71 1.38
C LEU A 68 16.18 -26.63 0.29
N GLY A 69 16.47 -27.14 -0.91
CA GLY A 69 15.50 -27.24 -2.00
C GLY A 69 14.29 -28.10 -1.62
N TYR A 70 14.52 -29.25 -0.99
CA TYR A 70 13.48 -30.15 -0.54
C TYR A 70 12.62 -29.53 0.58
N VAL A 71 13.25 -28.99 1.62
CA VAL A 71 12.53 -28.36 2.74
C VAL A 71 11.71 -27.15 2.24
N ARG A 72 12.29 -26.31 1.38
CA ARG A 72 11.58 -25.19 0.75
C ARG A 72 10.34 -25.67 -0.01
N LYS A 73 10.48 -26.74 -0.80
CA LYS A 73 9.38 -27.32 -1.58
C LYS A 73 8.27 -27.86 -0.67
N GLU A 74 8.63 -28.59 0.39
CA GLU A 74 7.66 -29.19 1.31
C GLU A 74 6.90 -28.13 2.11
N ILE A 75 7.60 -27.11 2.62
CA ILE A 75 6.99 -25.95 3.29
C ILE A 75 6.02 -25.25 2.33
N MET A 76 6.45 -25.00 1.09
CA MET A 76 5.61 -24.34 0.09
C MET A 76 4.37 -25.17 -0.28
N SER A 77 4.51 -26.50 -0.38
CA SER A 77 3.38 -27.38 -0.68
C SER A 77 2.37 -27.40 0.47
N LYS A 78 2.84 -27.57 1.72
CA LYS A 78 1.95 -27.60 2.90
C LYS A 78 1.32 -26.24 3.16
N LEU A 79 2.07 -25.16 2.97
CA LEU A 79 1.53 -23.82 3.15
C LEU A 79 0.53 -23.48 2.04
N ALA A 80 0.80 -23.79 0.78
CA ALA A 80 -0.15 -23.58 -0.30
C ALA A 80 -1.49 -24.30 -0.01
N ALA A 81 -1.42 -25.56 0.45
CA ALA A 81 -2.62 -26.30 0.84
C ALA A 81 -3.39 -25.60 1.98
N LYS A 82 -2.69 -25.13 3.03
CA LYS A 82 -3.34 -24.41 4.14
C LYS A 82 -3.80 -23.00 3.78
N VAL A 83 -3.11 -22.30 2.88
CA VAL A 83 -3.46 -20.94 2.42
C VAL A 83 -4.67 -20.95 1.50
N ASP A 84 -4.92 -22.07 0.81
CA ASP A 84 -6.15 -22.26 0.05
C ASP A 84 -7.34 -22.65 0.94
N ASP A 85 -7.11 -23.40 2.01
CA ASP A 85 -8.15 -23.84 2.95
C ASP A 85 -8.50 -22.81 4.05
N VAL A 86 -7.58 -21.93 4.42
CA VAL A 86 -7.84 -20.90 5.45
C VAL A 86 -8.52 -19.70 4.78
N PRO A 87 -9.78 -19.38 5.15
CA PRO A 87 -10.36 -18.11 4.77
C PRO A 87 -9.56 -17.01 5.49
N MET A 88 -8.61 -16.41 4.79
CA MET A 88 -7.93 -15.22 5.27
C MET A 88 -8.96 -14.10 5.27
N ASP A 89 -9.46 -13.75 6.44
CA ASP A 89 -10.32 -12.59 6.61
C ASP A 89 -9.46 -11.33 6.46
N LEU A 90 -9.45 -10.78 5.25
CA LEU A 90 -8.76 -9.54 4.91
C LEU A 90 -9.68 -8.32 5.13
N SER A 91 -10.89 -8.50 5.67
CA SER A 91 -11.87 -7.41 5.82
C SER A 91 -11.32 -6.25 6.65
N GLU A 92 -10.55 -6.55 7.70
CA GLU A 92 -9.95 -5.53 8.55
C GLU A 92 -8.86 -4.74 7.82
N LEU A 93 -8.04 -5.43 7.01
CA LEU A 93 -7.01 -4.83 6.16
C LEU A 93 -7.64 -3.98 5.04
N GLU A 94 -8.70 -4.48 4.41
CA GLU A 94 -9.48 -3.75 3.42
C GLU A 94 -10.08 -2.46 4.00
N SER A 95 -10.64 -2.54 5.20
CA SER A 95 -11.16 -1.38 5.94
C SER A 95 -10.07 -0.35 6.22
N ALA A 96 -8.89 -0.81 6.67
CA ALA A 96 -7.75 0.07 6.96
C ALA A 96 -7.21 0.75 5.71
N ILE A 97 -7.05 0.02 4.60
CA ILE A 97 -6.58 0.57 3.32
C ILE A 97 -7.62 1.54 2.75
N THR A 98 -8.90 1.15 2.76
CA THR A 98 -9.99 1.98 2.22
C THR A 98 -10.12 3.28 3.01
N SER A 99 -10.08 3.22 4.34
CA SER A 99 -10.17 4.42 5.18
C SER A 99 -8.98 5.36 4.98
N ALA A 100 -7.76 4.84 4.85
CA ALA A 100 -6.57 5.64 4.56
C ALA A 100 -6.68 6.36 3.21
N ILE A 101 -7.14 5.66 2.18
CA ILE A 101 -7.33 6.21 0.83
C ILE A 101 -8.43 7.28 0.81
N LEU A 102 -9.54 7.07 1.53
CA LEU A 102 -10.63 8.04 1.61
C LEU A 102 -10.15 9.38 2.19
N TRP A 103 -9.33 9.37 3.24
CA TRP A 103 -8.77 10.60 3.81
C TRP A 103 -7.89 11.36 2.82
N GLN A 104 -7.09 10.66 2.01
CA GLN A 104 -6.29 11.28 0.95
C GLN A 104 -7.18 11.95 -0.10
N PHE A 105 -8.23 11.27 -0.56
CA PHE A 105 -9.18 11.85 -1.52
C PHE A 105 -9.90 13.07 -0.96
N VAL A 106 -10.30 13.05 0.31
CA VAL A 106 -10.92 14.20 0.98
C VAL A 106 -9.96 15.39 1.01
N LEU A 107 -8.70 15.19 1.40
CA LEU A 107 -7.70 16.26 1.41
C LEU A 107 -7.47 16.85 0.02
N VAL A 108 -7.33 16.01 -1.01
CA VAL A 108 -7.19 16.45 -2.41
C VAL A 108 -8.42 17.23 -2.86
N ALA A 109 -9.62 16.77 -2.52
CA ALA A 109 -10.86 17.46 -2.85
C ALA A 109 -10.94 18.84 -2.17
N VAL A 110 -10.58 18.93 -0.89
CA VAL A 110 -10.53 20.19 -0.14
C VAL A 110 -9.55 21.17 -0.78
N VAL A 111 -8.34 20.72 -1.11
CA VAL A 111 -7.34 21.55 -1.81
C VAL A 111 -7.88 22.01 -3.17
N GLY A 112 -8.54 21.12 -3.92
CA GLY A 112 -9.18 21.44 -5.19
C GLY A 112 -10.25 22.54 -5.05
N VAL A 113 -11.09 22.46 -4.01
CA VAL A 113 -12.10 23.48 -3.71
C VAL A 113 -11.45 24.81 -3.36
N ILE A 114 -10.38 24.82 -2.55
CA ILE A 114 -9.65 26.05 -2.21
C ILE A 114 -9.08 26.72 -3.47
N ILE A 115 -8.46 25.94 -4.36
CA ILE A 115 -7.94 26.46 -5.63
C ILE A 115 -9.07 27.03 -6.48
N LEU A 116 -10.21 26.34 -6.57
CA LEU A 116 -11.38 26.81 -7.30
C LEU A 116 -11.89 28.15 -6.74
N LEU A 117 -11.98 28.30 -5.42
CA LEU A 117 -12.39 29.54 -4.76
C LEU A 117 -11.42 30.69 -5.05
N ILE A 118 -10.11 30.41 -5.03
CA ILE A 118 -9.08 31.39 -5.40
C ILE A 118 -9.30 31.83 -6.86
N LEU A 119 -9.48 30.89 -7.79
CA LEU A 119 -9.71 31.21 -9.21
C LEU A 119 -10.99 32.03 -9.43
N VAL A 120 -12.09 31.70 -8.75
CA VAL A 120 -13.35 32.47 -8.83
C VAL A 120 -13.16 33.87 -8.24
N PHE A 121 -12.50 34.00 -7.09
CA PHE A 121 -12.26 35.27 -6.43
C PHE A 121 -11.37 36.20 -7.27
N PHE A 122 -10.23 35.68 -7.73
CA PHE A 122 -9.33 36.44 -8.59
C PHE A 122 -9.93 36.69 -9.97
N GLY A 123 -10.64 35.73 -10.56
CA GLY A 123 -11.37 35.89 -11.81
C GLY A 123 -12.40 37.01 -11.74
N TYR A 124 -13.22 37.05 -10.69
CA TYR A 124 -14.18 38.12 -10.45
C TYR A 124 -13.49 39.48 -10.25
N LYS A 125 -12.42 39.54 -9.47
CA LYS A 125 -11.67 40.78 -9.20
C LYS A 125 -10.99 41.32 -10.46
N LEU A 126 -10.41 40.43 -11.28
CA LEU A 126 -9.83 40.78 -12.59
C LEU A 126 -10.90 41.28 -13.55
N TYR A 127 -12.04 40.59 -13.63
CA TYR A 127 -13.18 41.01 -14.44
C TYR A 127 -13.66 42.43 -14.05
N LYS A 128 -13.87 42.67 -12.75
CA LYS A 128 -14.29 43.98 -12.23
C LYS A 128 -13.26 45.07 -12.52
N SER A 129 -11.98 44.82 -12.28
CA SER A 129 -10.88 45.78 -12.53
C SER A 129 -10.79 46.20 -14.01
N ILE A 130 -10.97 45.25 -14.94
CA ILE A 130 -10.95 45.54 -16.37
C ILE A 130 -12.20 46.34 -16.78
N LYS A 131 -13.37 45.99 -16.27
CA LYS A 131 -14.63 46.68 -16.55
C LYS A 131 -14.58 48.14 -16.09
N ASP A 132 -14.13 48.39 -14.85
CA ASP A 132 -14.02 49.75 -14.29
C ASP A 132 -13.01 50.61 -15.07
N LYS A 133 -11.91 50.01 -15.56
CA LYS A 133 -10.95 50.72 -16.42
C LYS A 133 -11.57 51.15 -17.76
N ARG A 134 -12.39 50.30 -18.39
CA ARG A 134 -13.07 50.64 -19.66
C ARG A 134 -14.09 51.77 -19.47
N VAL A 135 -14.90 51.70 -18.42
CA VAL A 135 -15.89 52.76 -18.09
C VAL A 135 -15.21 54.11 -17.89
N LYS A 136 -14.13 54.17 -17.09
CA LYS A 136 -13.38 55.41 -16.87
C LYS A 136 -12.75 55.99 -18.13
N LEU A 137 -12.34 55.15 -19.08
CA LEU A 137 -11.79 55.60 -20.36
C LEU A 137 -12.90 56.18 -21.27
N GLU A 138 -14.09 55.60 -21.26
CA GLU A 138 -15.24 56.11 -22.02
C GLU A 138 -15.76 57.43 -21.44
N GLU A 139 -15.87 57.56 -20.12
CA GLU A 139 -16.23 58.81 -19.46
C GLU A 139 -15.22 59.92 -19.76
N LYS A 140 -13.91 59.60 -19.69
CA LYS A 140 -12.85 60.55 -20.06
C LYS A 140 -12.94 60.96 -21.53
N LYS A 141 -13.31 60.06 -22.45
CA LYS A 141 -13.51 60.41 -23.87
C LYS A 141 -14.74 61.30 -24.07
N LYS A 142 -15.86 61.02 -23.40
CA LYS A 142 -17.10 61.82 -23.48
C LYS A 142 -16.90 63.24 -22.94
N LEU A 143 -16.23 63.39 -21.79
CA LEU A 143 -15.90 64.71 -21.22
C LEU A 143 -14.97 65.52 -22.14
N LYS A 144 -14.01 64.87 -22.80
CA LYS A 144 -13.15 65.53 -23.79
C LYS A 144 -13.91 66.00 -25.03
N GLN A 145 -14.94 65.28 -25.48
CA GLN A 145 -15.78 65.69 -26.60
C GLN A 145 -16.72 66.84 -26.24
N MET A 146 -17.30 66.84 -25.03
CA MET A 146 -18.15 67.95 -24.58
C MET A 146 -17.36 69.25 -24.39
N LYS A 147 -16.13 69.18 -23.87
CA LYS A 147 -15.24 70.35 -23.75
C LYS A 147 -14.74 70.91 -25.09
N LYS A 148 -14.80 70.15 -26.17
CA LYS A 148 -14.48 70.62 -27.53
C LYS A 148 -15.68 71.23 -28.25
N LYS A 149 -16.90 70.98 -27.76
CA LYS A 149 -18.17 71.51 -28.31
C LYS A 149 -18.69 72.74 -27.56
N LYS A 150 -18.01 73.14 -26.49
CA LYS A 150 -18.30 74.32 -25.67
C LYS A 150 -17.19 75.33 -25.91
#